data_AF-A0A7K3X4Z9-F1
#
_entry.id   AF-A0A7K3X4Z9-F1
#
_cell.length_a   1.000
_cell.length_b   1.000
_cell.length_c   1.000
_cell.angle_alpha   90.00
_cell.angle_beta   90.00
_cell.angle_gamma   90.00
#
_symmetry.space_group_name_H-M   'P 1'
#
loop_
_entity.id
_entity.type
_entity.pdbx_description
1 polymer ?
#
loop_
_entity_poly.entity_id
_entity_poly.type
_entity_poly.pdbx_seq_one_letter_code
_entity_poly.pdbx_strand_id
1 'polypeptide(L)'
;MTTLVLTVAGVLLLAAGPVMIAQGVLGRRSVVRELAQQRIAFPSTGLPSALARYADAPVRTGPAARAYSDLIAGHVAQATGGRTYAEIAQECMGTGRGDERLDRLRQTAFMGETLRGALLGAYQAWQVTALVIGLGGLVLLIGAALLLLGLRL
;
A
#
# COMPACT_ATOMS: atom_id res chain seq x y z
N MET A 1 11.13 -16.65 -41.76
CA MET A 1 11.29 -17.17 -40.38
C MET A 1 11.11 -16.06 -39.34
N THR A 2 11.75 -14.90 -39.52
CA THR A 2 11.65 -13.72 -38.64
C THR A 2 10.25 -13.11 -38.56
N THR A 3 9.52 -13.00 -39.67
CA THR A 3 8.14 -12.48 -39.72
C THR A 3 7.17 -13.29 -38.86
N LEU A 4 7.21 -14.63 -38.99
CA LEU A 4 6.41 -15.55 -38.19
C LEU A 4 6.66 -15.36 -36.68
N VAL A 5 7.94 -15.22 -36.28
CA VAL A 5 8.31 -15.01 -34.87
C VAL A 5 7.75 -13.69 -34.33
N LEU A 6 7.88 -12.60 -35.09
CA LEU A 6 7.38 -11.28 -34.69
C LEU A 6 5.85 -11.27 -34.55
N THR A 7 5.14 -11.85 -35.51
CA THR A 7 3.68 -11.92 -35.47
C THR A 7 3.18 -12.76 -34.30
N VAL A 8 3.78 -13.94 -34.07
CA VAL A 8 3.40 -14.80 -32.93
C VAL A 8 3.71 -14.12 -31.60
N ALA A 9 4.89 -13.52 -31.45
CA ALA A 9 5.23 -12.76 -30.25
C ALA A 9 4.26 -11.59 -30.02
N GLY A 10 3.91 -10.85 -31.08
CA GLY A 10 2.95 -9.76 -31.04
C GLY A 10 1.57 -10.21 -30.54
N VAL A 11 1.04 -11.31 -31.09
CA VAL A 11 -0.24 -11.91 -30.65
C VAL A 11 -0.20 -12.31 -29.18
N LEU A 12 0.89 -12.97 -28.73
CA LEU A 12 1.02 -13.41 -27.34
C LEU A 12 1.06 -12.22 -26.37
N LEU A 13 1.80 -11.16 -26.70
CA LEU A 13 1.85 -9.95 -25.87
C LEU A 13 0.51 -9.20 -25.88
N LEU A 14 -0.18 -9.15 -27.02
CA LEU A 14 -1.52 -8.58 -27.13
C LEU A 14 -2.55 -9.34 -26.26
N ALA A 15 -2.37 -10.65 -26.06
CA ALA A 15 -3.18 -11.43 -25.14
C ALA A 15 -2.76 -11.25 -23.67
N ALA A 16 -1.45 -11.16 -23.40
CA ALA A 16 -0.92 -11.05 -22.03
C ALA A 16 -1.25 -9.70 -21.37
N GLY A 17 -1.15 -8.59 -22.10
CA GLY A 17 -1.34 -7.26 -21.53
C GLY A 17 -2.74 -7.00 -20.94
N PRO A 18 -3.86 -7.35 -21.60
CA PRO A 18 -5.20 -7.25 -21.03
C PRO A 18 -5.39 -8.13 -19.79
N VAL A 19 -4.80 -9.34 -19.77
CA VAL A 19 -4.84 -10.23 -18.61
C VAL A 19 -4.15 -9.56 -17.41
N MET A 20 -2.97 -8.98 -17.61
CA MET A 20 -2.25 -8.24 -16.57
C MET A 20 -3.08 -7.06 -16.05
N ILE A 21 -3.65 -6.25 -16.95
CA ILE A 21 -4.51 -5.11 -16.56
C ILE A 21 -5.71 -5.59 -15.75
N ALA A 22 -6.40 -6.64 -16.21
CA ALA A 22 -7.55 -7.20 -15.51
C ALA A 22 -7.18 -7.68 -14.09
N GLN A 23 -6.07 -8.41 -13.94
CA GLN A 23 -5.59 -8.86 -12.64
C GLN A 23 -5.22 -7.69 -11.73
N GLY A 24 -4.55 -6.66 -12.25
CA GLY A 24 -4.24 -5.46 -11.50
C GLY A 24 -5.49 -4.69 -11.03
N VAL A 25 -6.51 -4.58 -11.88
CA VAL A 25 -7.80 -3.95 -11.53
C VAL A 25 -8.54 -4.77 -10.47
N LEU A 26 -8.57 -6.09 -10.59
CA LEU A 26 -9.17 -6.98 -9.59
C LEU A 26 -8.46 -6.85 -8.25
N GLY A 27 -7.13 -6.90 -8.23
CA GLY A 27 -6.34 -6.69 -7.02
C GLY A 27 -6.62 -5.33 -6.38
N ARG A 28 -6.73 -4.26 -7.19
CA ARG A 28 -7.08 -2.92 -6.69
C ARG A 28 -8.46 -2.88 -6.04
N ARG A 29 -9.46 -3.53 -6.64
CA ARG A 29 -10.81 -3.62 -6.07
C ARG A 29 -10.80 -4.38 -4.75
N SER A 30 -9.99 -5.44 -4.62
CA SER A 30 -9.81 -6.15 -3.35
C SER A 30 -9.23 -5.24 -2.27
N VAL A 31 -8.17 -4.48 -2.56
CA VAL A 31 -7.60 -3.51 -1.60
C VAL A 31 -8.64 -2.48 -1.14
N VAL A 32 -9.42 -1.90 -2.06
CA VAL A 32 -10.49 -0.95 -1.71
C VAL A 32 -11.53 -1.60 -0.80
N ARG A 33 -11.89 -2.85 -1.09
CA ARG A 33 -12.91 -3.59 -0.33
C ARG A 33 -12.44 -3.88 1.09
N GLU A 34 -11.23 -4.43 1.25
CA GLU A 34 -10.65 -4.73 2.57
C GLU A 34 -10.53 -3.47 3.42
N LEU A 35 -10.01 -2.38 2.85
CA LEU A 35 -9.92 -1.10 3.54
C LEU A 35 -11.30 -0.54 3.93
N ALA A 36 -12.28 -0.62 3.02
CA ALA A 36 -13.64 -0.15 3.30
C ALA A 36 -14.34 -0.96 4.41
N GLN A 37 -14.05 -2.26 4.53
CA GLN A 37 -14.61 -3.10 5.58
C GLN A 37 -14.14 -2.68 6.99
N GLN A 38 -12.96 -2.07 7.10
CA GLN A 38 -12.45 -1.58 8.40
C GLN A 38 -13.22 -0.35 8.92
N ARG A 39 -13.96 0.35 8.05
CA ARG A 39 -14.74 1.56 8.40
C ARG A 39 -13.91 2.64 9.12
N ILE A 40 -12.63 2.75 8.78
CA ILE A 40 -11.72 3.75 9.33
C ILE A 40 -11.91 5.07 8.57
N ALA A 41 -11.96 6.18 9.30
CA ALA A 41 -12.04 7.53 8.74
C ALA A 41 -11.12 8.47 9.52
N PHE A 42 -10.64 9.52 8.84
CA PHE A 42 -9.89 10.58 9.49
C PHE A 42 -10.81 11.45 10.36
N PRO A 43 -10.31 11.97 11.51
CA PRO A 43 -11.06 12.92 12.31
C PRO A 43 -11.30 14.23 11.55
N SER A 44 -12.38 14.94 11.89
CA SER A 44 -12.73 16.25 11.33
C SER A 44 -11.76 17.36 11.77
N THR A 45 -11.22 17.24 12.98
CA THR A 45 -10.33 18.24 13.60
C THR A 45 -9.09 17.60 14.20
N GLY A 46 -8.05 18.41 14.46
CA GLY A 46 -6.81 17.92 15.07
C GLY A 46 -5.86 17.21 14.10
N LEU A 47 -6.13 17.30 12.79
CA LEU A 47 -5.22 16.81 11.77
C LEU A 47 -4.03 17.76 11.58
N PRO A 48 -2.81 17.23 11.41
CA PRO A 48 -1.68 18.00 10.90
C PRO A 48 -2.02 18.66 9.55
N SER A 49 -1.41 19.81 9.25
CA SER A 49 -1.68 20.57 8.01
C SER A 49 -1.49 19.73 6.74
N ALA A 50 -0.48 18.85 6.71
CA ALA A 50 -0.22 17.94 5.60
C ALA A 50 -1.37 16.94 5.33
N LEU A 51 -2.21 16.67 6.33
CA LEU A 51 -3.32 15.73 6.27
C LEU A 51 -4.69 16.42 6.20
N ALA A 52 -4.76 17.75 6.24
CA ALA A 52 -6.02 18.51 6.28
C ALA A 52 -6.98 18.15 5.12
N ARG A 53 -6.44 17.81 3.94
CA ARG A 53 -7.23 17.36 2.78
C ARG A 53 -8.01 16.06 2.99
N TYR A 54 -7.67 15.31 4.05
CA TYR A 54 -8.32 14.06 4.40
C TYR A 54 -9.35 14.21 5.53
N ALA A 55 -9.64 15.43 6.02
CA ALA A 55 -10.68 15.63 7.03
C ALA A 55 -12.01 14.95 6.64
N ASP A 56 -12.57 14.17 7.57
CA ASP A 56 -13.78 13.33 7.38
C ASP A 56 -13.71 12.30 6.24
N ALA A 57 -12.55 12.14 5.59
CA ALA A 57 -12.39 11.22 4.49
C ALA A 57 -12.29 9.77 5.00
N PRO A 58 -12.92 8.81 4.30
CA PRO A 58 -12.76 7.40 4.64
C PRO A 58 -11.44 6.84 4.08
N VAL A 59 -10.81 5.93 4.83
CA VAL A 59 -9.58 5.26 4.43
C VAL A 59 -9.92 4.10 3.49
N ARG A 60 -10.05 4.38 2.19
CA ARG A 60 -10.47 3.38 1.17
C ARG A 60 -9.47 3.17 0.05
N THR A 61 -8.38 3.91 0.04
CA THR A 61 -7.36 3.84 -1.01
C THR A 61 -5.99 3.65 -0.39
N GLY A 62 -5.03 3.09 -1.14
CA GLY A 62 -3.65 2.97 -0.68
C GLY A 62 -3.06 4.30 -0.19
N PRO A 63 -3.17 5.41 -0.96
CA PRO A 63 -2.67 6.71 -0.50
C PRO A 63 -3.33 7.22 0.78
N ALA A 64 -4.65 6.99 0.95
CA ALA A 64 -5.33 7.32 2.21
C ALA A 64 -4.84 6.42 3.36
N ALA A 65 -4.59 5.13 3.12
CA ALA A 65 -4.05 4.22 4.13
C ALA A 65 -2.65 4.64 4.59
N ARG A 66 -1.78 5.06 3.66
CA ARG A 66 -0.48 5.64 4.01
C ARG A 66 -0.62 6.91 4.84
N ALA A 67 -1.48 7.84 4.41
CA ALA A 67 -1.73 9.08 5.15
C ALA A 67 -2.28 8.82 6.57
N TYR A 68 -3.13 7.81 6.73
CA TYR A 68 -3.65 7.42 8.04
C TYR A 68 -2.58 6.74 8.90
N SER A 69 -1.69 5.96 8.29
CA SER A 69 -0.50 5.43 8.97
C SER A 69 0.36 6.57 9.51
N ASP A 70 0.61 7.62 8.72
CA ASP A 70 1.39 8.79 9.13
C ASP A 70 0.72 9.53 10.32
N LEU A 71 -0.61 9.61 10.34
CA LEU A 71 -1.36 10.12 11.50
C LEU A 71 -1.11 9.27 12.76
N ILE A 72 -1.16 7.94 12.65
CA ILE A 72 -0.87 7.04 13.77
C ILE A 72 0.58 7.21 14.25
N ALA A 73 1.55 7.45 13.36
CA ALA A 73 2.94 7.73 13.75
C ALA A 73 3.01 8.89 14.72
N GLY A 74 2.34 10.00 14.40
CA GLY A 74 2.31 11.19 15.24
C GLY A 74 1.75 10.89 16.63
N HIS A 75 0.62 10.18 16.70
CA HIS A 75 0.01 9.81 17.98
C HIS A 75 0.86 8.83 18.79
N VAL A 76 1.47 7.82 18.15
CA VAL A 76 2.37 6.87 18.81
C VAL A 76 3.59 7.60 19.36
N ALA A 77 4.25 8.43 18.55
CA ALA A 77 5.40 9.23 18.99
C ALA A 77 5.04 10.17 20.14
N GLN A 78 3.86 10.81 20.10
CA GLN A 78 3.39 11.65 21.19
C GLN A 78 3.14 10.84 22.46
N ALA A 79 2.54 9.65 22.35
CA ALA A 79 2.25 8.78 23.49
C ALA A 79 3.53 8.19 24.11
N THR A 80 4.51 7.82 23.30
CA THR A 80 5.76 7.21 23.77
C THR A 80 6.85 8.22 24.15
N GLY A 81 6.66 9.50 23.82
CA GLY A 81 7.70 10.53 23.94
C GLY A 81 8.81 10.36 22.90
N GLY A 82 8.48 9.84 21.72
CA GLY A 82 9.41 9.59 20.61
C GLY A 82 10.18 8.29 20.70
N ARG A 83 10.03 7.53 21.80
CA ARG A 83 10.69 6.24 21.99
C ARG A 83 10.04 5.14 21.16
N THR A 84 10.88 4.26 20.65
CA THR A 84 10.51 3.06 19.91
C THR A 84 10.05 1.95 20.86
N TYR A 85 9.36 0.96 20.30
CA TYR A 85 9.02 -0.26 21.03
C TYR A 85 10.24 -0.93 21.68
N ALA A 86 11.37 -0.97 20.97
CA ALA A 86 12.58 -1.64 21.44
C ALA A 86 13.21 -0.95 22.65
N GLU A 87 13.26 0.39 22.63
CA GLU A 87 13.77 1.20 23.75
C GLU A 87 12.89 1.02 24.99
N ILE A 88 11.57 1.10 24.84
CA ILE A 88 10.62 0.89 25.96
C ILE A 88 10.73 -0.55 26.49
N ALA A 89 10.90 -1.54 25.62
CA ALA A 89 11.09 -2.93 26.03
C ALA A 89 12.38 -3.14 26.83
N GLN A 90 13.47 -2.44 26.46
CA GLN A 90 14.72 -2.46 27.23
C GLN A 90 14.55 -1.81 28.61
N GLU A 91 13.85 -0.67 28.69
CA GLU A 91 13.53 -0.02 29.96
C GLU A 91 12.72 -0.95 30.88
N CYS A 92 11.67 -1.62 30.36
CA CYS A 92 10.89 -2.59 31.12
C CYS A 92 11.75 -3.73 31.71
N MET A 93 12.80 -4.15 31.01
CA MET A 93 13.72 -5.19 31.50
C MET A 93 14.67 -4.67 32.57
N GLY A 94 15.08 -3.39 32.48
CA GLY A 94 16.03 -2.75 33.41
C GLY A 94 15.40 -2.26 34.72
N THR A 95 14.14 -1.82 34.72
CA THR A 95 13.46 -1.29 35.92
C THR A 95 12.87 -2.36 36.84
N GLY A 96 12.95 -3.64 36.46
CA GLY A 96 12.28 -4.75 37.15
C GLY A 96 10.80 -4.88 36.77
N ARG A 97 10.24 -6.10 36.89
CA ARG A 97 8.82 -6.39 36.64
C ARG A 97 7.94 -5.60 37.62
N GLY A 98 7.20 -4.60 37.15
CA GLY A 98 6.22 -3.91 38.01
C GLY A 98 5.72 -2.55 37.52
N ASP A 99 6.36 -1.91 36.55
CA ASP A 99 5.86 -0.63 36.03
C ASP A 99 4.75 -0.85 34.98
N GLU A 100 3.50 -0.91 35.46
CA GLU A 100 2.30 -0.99 34.63
C GLU A 100 2.19 0.14 33.59
N ARG A 101 2.85 1.28 33.83
CA ARG A 101 2.85 2.39 32.88
C ARG A 101 3.75 2.08 31.69
N LEU A 102 4.95 1.58 31.94
CA LEU A 102 5.88 1.17 30.88
C LEU A 102 5.31 0.01 30.06
N ASP A 103 4.63 -0.95 30.70
CA ASP A 103 4.00 -2.06 29.96
C ASP A 103 2.85 -1.58 29.06
N ARG A 104 2.01 -0.66 29.55
CA ARG A 104 0.97 -0.02 28.72
C ARG A 104 1.54 0.80 27.56
N LEU A 105 2.64 1.51 27.78
CA LEU A 105 3.34 2.25 26.72
C LEU A 105 3.90 1.30 25.66
N ARG A 106 4.54 0.20 26.09
CA ARG A 106 5.05 -0.86 25.22
C ARG A 106 3.92 -1.46 24.36
N GLN A 107 2.78 -1.75 24.97
CA GLN A 107 1.60 -2.25 24.25
C GLN A 107 1.05 -1.24 23.24
N THR A 108 1.01 0.04 23.62
CA THR A 108 0.56 1.12 22.73
C THR A 108 1.49 1.27 21.52
N ALA A 109 2.80 1.27 21.75
CA ALA A 109 3.81 1.32 20.68
C ALA A 109 3.68 0.12 19.73
N PHE A 110 3.57 -1.09 20.29
CA PHE A 110 3.42 -2.32 19.51
C PHE A 110 2.16 -2.31 18.66
N MET A 111 1.00 -1.97 19.25
CA MET A 111 -0.27 -1.96 18.55
C MET A 111 -0.29 -0.87 17.47
N GLY A 112 0.23 0.31 17.78
CA GLY A 112 0.35 1.41 16.84
C GLY A 112 1.21 1.08 15.62
N GLU A 113 2.42 0.54 15.84
CA GLU A 113 3.31 0.15 14.74
C GLU A 113 2.78 -1.05 13.95
N THR A 114 2.08 -1.98 14.60
CA THR A 114 1.42 -3.10 13.91
C THR A 114 0.31 -2.62 12.97
N LEU A 115 -0.56 -1.72 13.44
CA LEU A 115 -1.60 -1.09 12.63
C LEU A 115 -1.00 -0.29 11.48
N ARG A 116 0.06 0.47 11.73
CA ARG A 116 0.82 1.19 10.69
C ARG A 116 1.39 0.23 9.65
N GLY A 117 1.95 -0.90 10.09
CA GLY A 117 2.46 -1.95 9.22
C GLY A 117 1.38 -2.51 8.29
N ALA A 118 0.19 -2.82 8.81
CA ALA A 118 -0.93 -3.30 8.00
C ALA A 118 -1.39 -2.27 6.96
N LEU A 119 -1.49 -0.99 7.34
CA LEU A 119 -1.87 0.10 6.42
C LEU A 119 -0.81 0.34 5.34
N LEU A 120 0.48 0.29 5.69
CA LEU A 120 1.57 0.37 4.74
C LEU A 120 1.60 -0.86 3.80
N GLY A 121 1.23 -2.03 4.29
CA GLY A 121 1.00 -3.23 3.48
C GLY A 121 -0.09 -3.01 2.43
N ALA A 122 -1.23 -2.43 2.83
CA ALA A 122 -2.30 -2.07 1.90
C ALA A 122 -1.85 -1.01 0.87
N TYR A 123 -1.05 -0.03 1.27
CA TYR A 123 -0.44 0.94 0.34
C TYR A 123 0.52 0.27 -0.64
N GLN A 124 1.37 -0.66 -0.19
CA GLN A 124 2.28 -1.39 -1.07
C GLN A 124 1.51 -2.27 -2.07
N ALA A 125 0.48 -3.00 -1.62
CA ALA A 125 -0.39 -3.77 -2.50
C ALA A 125 -1.07 -2.88 -3.55
N TRP A 126 -1.52 -1.68 -3.16
CA TRP A 126 -2.03 -0.68 -4.09
C TRP A 126 -1.00 -0.27 -5.16
N GLN A 127 0.25 -0.03 -4.77
CA GLN A 127 1.31 0.33 -5.71
C GLN A 127 1.63 -0.82 -6.67
N VAL A 128 1.68 -2.06 -6.18
CA VAL A 128 1.87 -3.25 -7.02
C VAL A 128 0.75 -3.37 -8.06
N THR A 129 -0.51 -3.13 -7.68
CA THR A 129 -1.61 -3.15 -8.67
C THR A 129 -1.44 -2.06 -9.73
N ALA A 130 -0.94 -0.88 -9.36
CA ALA A 130 -0.67 0.20 -10.32
C ALA A 130 0.42 -0.23 -11.31
N LEU A 131 1.50 -0.82 -10.80
CA LEU A 131 2.62 -1.31 -11.58
C LEU A 131 2.16 -2.39 -12.57
N VAL A 132 1.38 -3.37 -12.13
CA VAL A 132 0.87 -4.45 -12.98
C VAL A 132 -0.03 -3.92 -14.09
N ILE A 133 -0.90 -2.96 -13.79
CA ILE A 133 -1.73 -2.28 -14.81
C ILE A 133 -0.85 -1.54 -15.82
N GLY A 134 0.10 -0.74 -15.34
CA GLY A 134 1.01 0.02 -16.19
C GLY A 134 1.85 -0.87 -17.09
N LEU A 135 2.39 -1.96 -16.54
CA LEU A 135 3.17 -2.94 -17.29
C LEU A 135 2.32 -3.69 -18.31
N GLY A 136 1.06 -4.02 -17.97
CA GLY A 136 0.11 -4.60 -18.93
C GLY A 136 -0.18 -3.66 -20.11
N GLY A 137 -0.28 -2.35 -19.86
CA GLY A 137 -0.38 -1.34 -20.92
C GLY A 137 0.87 -1.27 -21.80
N LEU A 138 2.06 -1.32 -21.21
CA LEU A 138 3.31 -1.36 -21.96
C LEU A 138 3.43 -2.63 -22.82
N VAL A 139 3.08 -3.79 -22.26
CA VAL A 139 3.06 -5.09 -22.96
C VAL A 139 2.09 -5.05 -24.15
N LEU A 140 0.92 -4.42 -23.98
CA LEU A 140 -0.02 -4.19 -25.08
C LEU A 140 0.59 -3.35 -26.22
N LEU A 141 1.25 -2.24 -25.88
CA LEU A 141 1.88 -1.36 -26.87
C LEU A 141 3.00 -2.07 -27.64
N ILE A 142 3.84 -2.83 -26.94
CA ILE A 142 4.91 -3.62 -27.56
C ILE A 142 4.31 -4.72 -28.45
N GLY A 143 3.28 -5.43 -27.97
CA GLY A 143 2.59 -6.45 -28.76
C GLY A 143 2.00 -5.90 -30.05
N ALA A 144 1.34 -4.74 -29.98
CA ALA A 144 0.80 -4.05 -31.15
C ALA A 144 1.90 -3.65 -32.16
N ALA A 145 3.03 -3.11 -31.67
CA ALA A 145 4.15 -2.72 -32.51
C ALA A 145 4.79 -3.91 -33.23
N LEU A 146 4.99 -5.03 -32.53
CA LEU A 146 5.55 -6.26 -33.11
C LEU A 146 4.60 -6.89 -34.14
N LEU A 147 3.29 -6.91 -33.85
CA LEU A 147 2.28 -7.40 -34.80
C LEU A 147 2.27 -6.56 -36.08
N LEU A 148 2.25 -5.23 -35.94
CA LEU A 148 2.29 -4.30 -37.08
C LEU A 148 3.57 -4.49 -37.92
N LEU A 149 4.71 -4.67 -37.27
CA LEU A 149 5.98 -4.88 -37.97
C LEU A 149 6.03 -6.25 -38.67
N GLY A 150 5.56 -7.31 -38.02
CA GLY A 150 5.47 -8.66 -38.59
C GLY A 150 4.48 -8.79 -39.75
N LEU A 151 3.47 -7.92 -39.82
CA LEU A 151 2.52 -7.83 -40.94
C LEU A 151 3.03 -7.00 -42.12
N ARG A 152 4.05 -6.15 -41.92
CA ARG A 152 4.61 -5.27 -42.96
C ARG A 152 5.90 -5.81 -43.60
N LEU A 153 6.59 -6.73 -42.93
CA LEU A 153 7.78 -7.45 -43.41
C LEU A 153 7.38 -8.74 -44.14
#